data_AF-A0A7Y2PJU5-F1
#
_entry.id   AF-A0A7Y2PJU5-F1
#
_cell.length_a   1.000
_cell.length_b   1.000
_cell.length_c   1.000
_cell.angle_alpha   90.00
_cell.angle_beta   90.00
_cell.angle_gamma   90.00
#
_symmetry.space_group_name_H-M   'P 1'
#
loop_
_entity.id
_entity.type
_entity.pdbx_description
1 polymer ?
#
loop_
_entity_poly.entity_id
_entity_poly.type
_entity_poly.pdbx_seq_one_letter_code
_entity_poly.pdbx_strand_id
1 'polypeptide(L)'
;EVGDLPLDIVQGQPRVALEDVPEPGAGPGLGAVEANAICAALRDTKGNIRLAAQQLQVSRAGLYNKIKRFGLSVDAYRQGAD
;
A
#
# COMPACT_ATOMS: atom_id res chain seq x y z
N GLU A 1 44.09 23.11 -12.31
CA GLU A 1 42.91 23.70 -11.66
C GLU A 1 41.76 22.74 -11.83
N VAL A 2 41.25 22.18 -10.73
CA VAL A 2 40.07 21.31 -10.71
C VAL A 2 38.92 22.20 -10.26
N GLY A 3 38.02 22.54 -11.17
CA GLY A 3 36.84 23.35 -10.87
C GLY A 3 35.79 22.55 -10.09
N ASP A 4 35.59 22.94 -8.83
CA ASP A 4 34.31 23.10 -8.12
C ASP A 4 33.15 23.43 -9.11
N LEU A 5 31.89 22.96 -9.02
CA LEU A 5 31.00 22.47 -7.95
C LEU A 5 29.66 22.02 -8.67
N PRO A 6 28.47 21.86 -8.03
CA PRO A 6 27.88 20.81 -7.18
C PRO A 6 26.64 20.05 -7.78
N LEU A 7 26.20 19.05 -6.99
CA LEU A 7 24.83 18.56 -6.65
C LEU A 7 23.69 18.50 -7.68
N ASP A 8 23.07 17.32 -7.66
CA ASP A 8 21.64 17.05 -7.75
C ASP A 8 20.89 17.26 -9.09
N ILE A 9 20.20 16.17 -9.46
CA ILE A 9 19.02 16.08 -10.32
C ILE A 9 19.29 15.91 -11.84
N VAL A 10 19.20 14.66 -12.30
CA VAL A 10 18.26 14.35 -13.39
C VAL A 10 17.41 13.17 -12.98
N GLN A 11 16.20 13.51 -12.53
CA GLN A 11 15.04 12.65 -12.45
C GLN A 11 14.84 11.89 -13.77
N GLY A 12 14.84 10.56 -13.68
CA GLY A 12 14.50 9.67 -14.78
C GLY A 12 13.92 8.37 -14.25
N GLN A 13 12.74 8.42 -13.62
CA GLN A 13 11.96 7.22 -13.35
C GLN A 13 11.54 6.58 -14.69
N PRO A 14 11.61 5.24 -14.75
CA PRO A 14 10.37 4.50 -14.69
C PRO A 14 10.38 3.51 -13.52
N ARG A 15 9.27 3.54 -12.79
CA ARG A 15 8.90 2.65 -11.69
C ARG A 15 8.98 1.19 -12.14
N VAL A 16 9.89 0.43 -11.56
CA VAL A 16 9.78 -1.03 -11.47
C VAL A 16 9.97 -1.41 -10.02
N ALA A 17 8.89 -1.98 -9.47
CA ALA A 17 8.83 -2.55 -8.14
C ALA A 17 9.95 -3.57 -7.94
N LEU A 18 10.52 -3.61 -6.75
CA LEU A 18 10.46 -4.71 -5.79
C LEU A 18 11.21 -4.25 -4.52
N GLU A 19 10.86 -4.86 -3.40
CA GLU A 19 11.59 -4.85 -2.12
C GLU A 19 11.78 -3.54 -1.34
N ASP A 20 10.67 -2.85 -1.04
CA ASP A 20 10.57 -2.16 0.26
C ASP A 20 10.39 -3.23 1.36
N VAL A 21 11.49 -3.81 1.82
CA VAL A 21 11.52 -4.63 3.04
C VAL A 21 11.34 -3.65 4.19
N PRO A 22 10.23 -3.68 4.95
CA PRO A 22 10.07 -2.76 6.05
C PRO A 22 11.05 -3.17 7.15
N GLU A 23 12.06 -2.34 7.38
CA GLU A 23 12.90 -2.43 8.57
C GLU A 23 11.99 -2.39 9.81
N PRO A 24 12.13 -3.33 10.77
CA PRO A 24 11.32 -3.32 11.98
C PRO A 24 11.87 -2.28 12.96
N GLY A 25 11.60 -1.00 12.66
CA GLY A 25 12.02 0.15 13.46
C GLY A 25 10.83 0.92 14.04
N ALA A 26 10.53 0.64 15.32
CA ALA A 26 9.95 1.56 16.31
C ALA A 26 8.68 2.38 15.96
N GLY A 27 7.52 1.81 16.28
CA GLY A 27 6.19 2.45 16.29
C GLY A 27 5.11 1.40 16.05
N PRO A 28 3.79 1.66 16.26
CA PRO A 28 2.77 0.82 15.66
C PRO A 28 3.08 0.80 14.16
N GLY A 29 3.62 -0.33 13.68
CA GLY A 29 4.29 -0.36 12.40
C GLY A 29 3.37 0.21 11.33
N LEU A 30 3.89 1.04 10.43
CA LEU A 30 3.10 1.62 9.34
C LEU A 30 2.29 0.54 8.60
N GLY A 31 2.80 -0.70 8.54
CA GLY A 31 2.07 -1.86 8.03
C GLY A 31 0.81 -2.27 8.82
N ALA A 32 0.78 -2.15 10.15
CA ALA A 32 -0.40 -2.43 10.97
C ALA A 32 -1.49 -1.36 10.79
N VAL A 33 -1.09 -0.08 10.71
CA VAL A 33 -2.01 1.03 10.41
C VAL A 33 -2.59 0.87 9.01
N GLU A 34 -1.74 0.53 8.04
CA GLU A 34 -2.17 0.28 6.66
C GLU A 34 -3.10 -0.93 6.55
N ALA A 35 -2.77 -2.05 7.20
CA ALA A 35 -3.63 -3.23 7.22
C ALA A 35 -5.00 -2.93 7.83
N ASN A 36 -5.06 -2.16 8.93
CA ASN A 36 -6.31 -1.75 9.54
C ASN A 36 -7.15 -0.86 8.61
N ALA A 37 -6.52 0.10 7.93
CA ALA A 37 -7.22 0.95 6.95
C ALA A 37 -7.80 0.11 5.79
N ILE A 38 -7.04 -0.88 5.30
CA ILE A 38 -7.51 -1.81 4.27
C ILE A 38 -8.71 -2.63 4.77
N CYS A 39 -8.62 -3.21 5.96
CA CYS A 39 -9.71 -3.97 6.57
C CYS A 39 -10.97 -3.11 6.77
N ALA A 40 -10.82 -1.87 7.22
CA ALA A 40 -11.93 -0.94 7.39
C ALA A 40 -12.62 -0.61 6.06
N ALA A 41 -11.84 -0.26 5.02
CA ALA A 41 -12.39 0.01 3.69
C ALA A 41 -13.03 -1.23 3.06
N LEU A 42 -12.46 -2.42 3.25
CA LEU A 42 -13.07 -3.66 2.77
C LEU A 42 -14.39 -3.97 3.49
N ARG A 43 -14.48 -3.71 4.79
CA ARG A 43 -15.72 -3.88 5.57
C ARG A 43 -16.80 -2.89 5.15
N ASP A 44 -16.46 -1.61 5.05
CA ASP A 44 -17.40 -0.55 4.64
C ASP A 44 -17.97 -0.81 3.24
N THR A 45 -17.12 -1.29 2.34
CA THR A 45 -17.50 -1.57 0.95
C THR A 45 -18.03 -2.99 0.73
N LYS A 46 -18.21 -3.79 1.79
CA LYS A 46 -18.65 -5.20 1.74
C LYS A 46 -17.84 -6.04 0.75
N GLY A 47 -16.52 -5.86 0.77
CA GLY A 47 -15.57 -6.55 -0.10
C GLY A 47 -15.57 -6.07 -1.56
N ASN A 48 -16.11 -4.89 -1.86
CA ASN A 48 -16.00 -4.26 -3.17
C ASN A 48 -14.64 -3.57 -3.34
N ILE A 49 -13.70 -4.32 -3.91
CA ILE A 49 -12.31 -3.90 -4.16
C ILE A 49 -12.20 -2.60 -4.95
N ARG A 50 -13.09 -2.35 -5.92
CA ARG A 50 -13.01 -1.13 -6.73
C ARG A 50 -13.32 0.10 -5.88
N LEU A 51 -14.31 -0.01 -5.00
CA LEU A 51 -14.73 1.08 -4.11
C LEU A 51 -13.73 1.25 -2.97
N ALA A 52 -13.23 0.16 -2.38
CA ALA A 52 -12.21 0.22 -1.33
C ALA A 52 -10.91 0.87 -1.82
N ALA A 53 -10.47 0.53 -3.05
CA ALA A 53 -9.30 1.16 -3.65
C ALA A 53 -9.50 2.68 -3.85
N GLN A 54 -10.71 3.09 -4.23
CA GLN A 54 -11.05 4.49 -4.39
C GLN A 54 -11.06 5.24 -3.05
N GLN A 55 -11.63 4.65 -1.99
CA GLN A 55 -11.63 5.23 -0.65
C GLN A 55 -10.21 5.38 -0.08
N LEU A 56 -9.36 4.38 -0.31
CA LEU A 56 -7.96 4.40 0.11
C LEU A 56 -7.05 5.21 -0.84
N GLN A 57 -7.60 5.78 -1.92
CA GLN A 57 -6.88 6.52 -2.96
C GLN A 57 -5.68 5.75 -3.55
N VAL A 58 -5.79 4.43 -3.65
CA VAL A 58 -4.76 3.56 -4.24
C VAL A 58 -5.25 2.96 -5.56
N SER A 59 -4.30 2.48 -6.37
CA SER A 59 -4.65 1.69 -7.56
C SER A 59 -5.24 0.34 -7.14
N ARG A 60 -6.14 -0.21 -7.98
CA ARG A 60 -6.69 -1.56 -7.75
C ARG A 60 -5.61 -2.63 -7.63
N ALA A 61 -4.60 -2.57 -8.52
CA ALA A 61 -3.47 -3.49 -8.50
C ALA A 61 -2.63 -3.34 -7.21
N GLY A 62 -2.40 -2.11 -6.75
CA GLY A 62 -1.73 -1.85 -5.47
C GLY A 62 -2.49 -2.42 -4.28
N LEU A 63 -3.82 -2.29 -4.27
CA LEU A 63 -4.66 -2.86 -3.24
C LEU A 63 -4.59 -4.40 -3.21
N TYR A 64 -4.64 -5.07 -4.37
CA TYR A 64 -4.46 -6.53 -4.45
C TYR A 64 -3.12 -6.99 -3.87
N ASN A 65 -2.04 -6.28 -4.19
CA ASN A 65 -0.71 -6.60 -3.68
C ASN A 65 -0.65 -6.44 -2.15
N LYS A 66 -1.23 -5.38 -1.61
CA LYS A 66 -1.29 -5.15 -0.16
C LYS A 66 -2.13 -6.23 0.54
N ILE A 67 -3.31 -6.54 0.01
CA ILE A 67 -4.17 -7.63 0.51
C ILE A 67 -3.41 -8.95 0.56
N LYS A 68 -2.69 -9.32 -0.52
CA LYS A 68 -1.86 -10.52 -0.57
C LYS A 68 -0.70 -10.47 0.43
N ARG A 69 -0.03 -9.32 0.54
CA ARG A 69 1.09 -9.10 1.47
C ARG A 69 0.67 -9.27 2.93
N PHE A 70 -0.52 -8.79 3.29
CA PHE A 70 -1.08 -8.88 4.63
C PHE A 70 -1.89 -10.16 4.87
N GLY A 71 -2.02 -11.05 3.88
CA GLY A 71 -2.79 -12.29 4.00
C GLY A 71 -4.29 -12.09 4.19
N LEU A 72 -4.84 -10.96 3.72
CA LEU A 72 -6.26 -10.64 3.86
C LEU A 72 -7.09 -11.37 2.81
N SER A 73 -8.27 -11.88 3.19
CA SER A 73 -9.24 -12.44 2.25
C SER A 73 -10.39 -11.47 2.04
N VAL A 74 -10.59 -11.05 0.80
CA VAL A 74 -11.70 -10.15 0.42
C VAL A 74 -13.05 -10.84 0.58
N ASP A 75 -13.10 -12.15 0.31
CA ASP A 75 -14.34 -12.92 0.36
C ASP A 75 -14.95 -12.93 1.77
N ALA A 76 -14.09 -12.92 2.79
CA ALA A 76 -14.49 -12.81 4.19
C ALA A 76 -15.25 -11.51 4.53
N TYR A 77 -15.15 -10.47 3.70
CA TYR A 77 -15.89 -9.21 3.85
C TYR A 77 -17.14 -9.13 2.95
N ARG A 78 -17.31 -10.08 2.03
CA ARG A 78 -18.46 -10.14 1.11
C ARG A 78 -19.59 -10.98 1.70
N GLN A 79 -19.23 -12.07 2.36
CA GLN A 79 -20.16 -12.85 3.16
C GLN A 79 -20.43 -12.02 4.41
N GLY A 80 -21.68 -11.62 4.61
CA GLY A 80 -22.07 -10.67 5.64
C GLY A 80 -21.41 -11.00 6.97
N ALA A 81 -20.74 -9.99 7.54
CA ALA A 81 -20.84 -9.82 8.98
C ALA A 81 -22.34 -9.89 9.30
N ASP A 82 -22.70 -10.88 10.10
CA ASP A 82 -24.01 -11.10 10.70
C ASP A 82 -24.73 -9.78 11.03
#